data_AF-Q9ACW5-F1
#
_entry.id   AF-Q9ACW5-F1
#
_cell.length_a   1.000
_cell.length_b   1.000
_cell.length_c   1.000
_cell.angle_alpha   90.00
_cell.angle_beta   90.00
_cell.angle_gamma   90.00
#
_symmetry.space_group_name_H-M   'P 1'
#
loop_
_entity.id
_entity.type
_entity.pdbx_description
1 polymer ?
#
loop_
_entity_poly.entity_id
_entity_poly.type
_entity_poly.pdbx_seq_one_letter_code
_entity_poly.pdbx_strand_id
1 'polypeptide(L)'
;MPVSPSSSAQAAREALAVRLTHLRKDAGLTGKELSARCGWHPAKTTRIQKGDAPPSDSDIRIWCAACGADDQADDLIATARAVDSMYLEWRRLHRTGMRKVQQDWNTLHERTCVCRVYVSNVPPGFFQTPAFATALMEQITAFQGTPNDVAEAVAARIARSRFLYEGGHRYVVLMEESVLHYRTADPDAMRGQLRHLLAVMPLASVSLGIIPFTAQRTVWPLEAFYLHDDSTAVVETLTAEIKVKQPRELADYAKAFAGLAEMAVHGDAARDLIRAAIDALE
;
A
#
# COMPACT_ATOMS: atom_id res chain seq x y z
N MET A 1 15.52 3.30 14.22
CA MET A 1 14.71 3.14 12.99
C MET A 1 13.27 3.40 13.35
N PRO A 2 12.45 3.95 12.44
CA PRO A 2 11.02 4.06 12.72
C PRO A 2 10.48 2.63 12.92
N VAL A 3 9.90 2.39 14.09
CA VAL A 3 9.07 1.20 14.34
C VAL A 3 7.99 1.20 13.26
N SER A 4 7.78 0.07 12.57
CA SER A 4 6.72 0.06 11.56
C SER A 4 5.39 0.27 12.27
N PRO A 5 4.55 1.21 11.82
CA PRO A 5 3.29 1.53 12.47
C PRO A 5 2.20 0.45 12.29
N SER A 6 2.49 -0.65 11.60
CA SER A 6 1.54 -1.73 11.30
C SER A 6 1.77 -2.97 12.16
N SER A 7 0.68 -3.48 12.75
CA SER A 7 0.68 -4.73 13.54
C SER A 7 1.17 -5.93 12.75
N SER A 8 0.83 -6.03 11.46
CA SER A 8 1.24 -7.17 10.63
C SER A 8 2.74 -7.18 10.31
N ALA A 9 3.34 -6.02 10.00
CA ALA A 9 4.78 -5.92 9.79
C ALA A 9 5.54 -6.21 11.09
N GLN A 10 5.02 -5.73 12.23
CA GLN A 10 5.57 -6.02 13.54
C GLN A 10 5.46 -7.50 13.91
N ALA A 11 4.29 -8.12 13.73
CA ALA A 11 4.06 -9.54 13.98
C ALA A 11 4.95 -10.42 13.09
N ALA A 12 5.19 -10.03 11.84
CA ALA A 12 6.08 -10.75 10.94
C ALA A 12 7.56 -10.63 11.37
N ARG A 13 8.00 -9.46 11.86
CA ARG A 13 9.32 -9.30 12.50
C ARG A 13 9.46 -10.17 13.74
N GLU A 14 8.43 -10.22 14.58
CA GLU A 14 8.40 -11.05 15.77
C GLU A 14 8.45 -12.55 15.42
N ALA A 15 7.72 -12.99 14.41
CA ALA A 15 7.77 -14.38 13.93
C ALA A 15 9.17 -14.76 13.42
N LEU A 16 9.84 -13.87 12.68
CA LEU A 16 11.23 -14.08 12.26
C LEU A 16 12.19 -14.16 13.46
N ALA A 17 12.03 -13.26 14.43
CA ALA A 17 12.83 -13.26 15.67
C ALA A 17 12.62 -14.54 16.51
N VAL A 18 11.39 -15.04 16.56
CA VAL A 18 11.04 -16.33 17.18
C VAL A 18 11.71 -17.48 16.44
N ARG A 19 11.68 -17.50 15.10
CA ARG A 19 12.31 -18.56 14.31
C ARG A 19 13.83 -18.60 14.50
N LEU A 20 14.50 -17.45 14.44
CA LEU A 20 15.94 -17.35 14.74
C LEU A 20 16.27 -17.78 16.17
N THR A 21 15.38 -17.47 17.12
CA THR A 21 15.50 -17.92 18.52
C THR A 21 15.36 -19.44 18.64
N HIS A 22 14.46 -20.07 17.88
CA HIS A 22 14.32 -21.53 17.86
C HIS A 22 15.56 -22.20 17.27
N LEU A 23 16.10 -21.72 16.14
CA LEU A 23 17.35 -22.26 15.57
C LEU A 23 18.51 -22.26 16.56
N ARG A 24 18.65 -21.17 17.32
CA ARG A 24 19.66 -21.09 18.39
C ARG A 24 19.44 -22.17 19.46
N LYS A 25 18.19 -22.37 19.91
CA LYS A 25 17.85 -23.36 20.93
C LYS A 25 18.07 -24.79 20.43
N ASP A 26 17.69 -25.07 19.18
CA ASP A 26 17.86 -26.38 18.54
C ASP A 26 19.34 -26.73 18.39
N ALA A 27 20.20 -25.73 18.15
CA ALA A 27 21.65 -25.88 18.16
C ALA A 27 22.28 -26.00 19.58
N GLY A 28 21.46 -25.96 20.64
CA GLY A 28 21.91 -26.06 22.04
C GLY A 28 22.72 -24.85 22.54
N LEU A 29 22.70 -23.72 21.82
CA LEU A 29 23.53 -22.56 22.14
C LEU A 29 22.80 -21.61 23.08
N THR A 30 23.49 -21.02 24.06
CA THR A 30 23.04 -19.83 24.76
C THR A 30 23.15 -18.58 23.88
N GLY A 31 22.47 -17.49 24.25
CA GLY A 31 22.61 -16.21 23.53
C GLY A 31 24.05 -15.71 23.49
N LYS A 32 24.80 -15.89 24.59
CA LYS A 32 26.21 -15.48 24.70
C LYS A 32 27.13 -16.31 23.80
N GLU A 33 26.92 -17.63 23.75
CA GLU A 33 27.69 -18.52 22.87
C GLU A 33 27.42 -18.23 21.40
N LEU A 34 26.16 -17.97 21.03
CA LEU A 34 25.82 -17.54 19.69
C LEU A 34 26.54 -16.23 19.33
N SER A 35 26.47 -15.20 20.20
CA SER A 35 27.18 -13.94 19.97
C SER A 35 28.69 -14.15 19.76
N ALA A 36 29.31 -15.02 20.56
CA ALA A 36 30.73 -15.35 20.41
C ALA A 36 31.03 -16.02 19.08
N ARG A 37 30.23 -17.01 18.65
CA ARG A 37 30.38 -17.69 17.34
C ARG A 37 30.17 -16.74 16.16
N CYS A 38 29.25 -15.79 16.28
CA CYS A 38 28.99 -14.80 15.25
C CYS A 38 29.98 -13.61 15.25
N GLY A 39 30.85 -13.50 16.26
CA GLY A 39 31.73 -12.34 16.44
C GLY A 39 30.98 -11.05 16.77
N TRP A 40 29.83 -11.13 17.45
CA TRP A 40 28.95 -9.99 17.74
C TRP A 40 28.97 -9.58 19.21
N HIS A 41 28.65 -8.31 19.43
CA HIS A 41 28.30 -7.84 20.77
C HIS A 41 26.96 -8.47 21.22
N PRO A 42 26.83 -8.97 22.47
CA PRO A 42 25.61 -9.64 22.96
C PRO A 42 24.32 -8.83 22.78
N ALA A 43 24.41 -7.51 22.90
CA ALA A 43 23.28 -6.61 22.70
C ALA A 43 22.68 -6.66 21.27
N LYS A 44 23.46 -7.04 20.24
CA LYS A 44 22.94 -7.25 18.88
C LYS A 44 22.07 -8.50 18.83
N THR A 45 22.58 -9.62 19.33
CA THR A 45 21.83 -10.88 19.42
C THR A 45 20.53 -10.69 20.19
N THR A 46 20.57 -10.04 21.37
CA THR A 46 19.36 -9.78 22.17
C THR A 46 18.31 -8.96 21.41
N ARG A 47 18.72 -7.90 20.71
CA ARG A 47 17.78 -7.06 19.95
C ARG A 47 17.15 -7.81 18.78
N ILE A 48 17.93 -8.63 18.07
CA ILE A 48 17.40 -9.49 16.99
C ILE A 48 16.38 -10.49 17.54
N GLN A 49 16.68 -11.15 18.67
CA GLN A 49 15.75 -12.12 19.27
C GLN A 49 14.46 -11.50 19.82
N LYS A 50 14.49 -10.22 20.21
CA LYS A 50 13.31 -9.47 20.64
C LYS A 50 12.51 -8.87 19.49
N GLY A 51 13.05 -8.88 18.27
CA GLY A 51 12.46 -8.17 17.13
C GLY A 51 12.71 -6.65 17.15
N ASP A 52 13.50 -6.14 18.09
CA ASP A 52 13.82 -4.71 18.24
C ASP A 52 14.75 -4.19 17.12
N ALA A 53 15.51 -5.10 16.49
CA ALA A 53 16.38 -4.77 15.37
C ALA A 53 16.27 -5.84 14.27
N PRO A 54 15.98 -5.47 13.01
CA PRO A 54 15.98 -6.42 11.92
C PRO A 54 17.41 -6.91 11.64
N PRO A 55 17.62 -8.23 11.48
CA PRO A 55 18.91 -8.76 11.05
C PRO A 55 19.14 -8.46 9.57
N SER A 56 20.38 -8.12 9.18
CA SER A 56 20.75 -8.06 7.76
C SER A 56 20.84 -9.45 7.14
N ASP A 57 20.86 -9.55 5.81
CA ASP A 57 21.08 -10.84 5.12
C ASP A 57 22.37 -11.52 5.57
N SER A 58 23.43 -10.74 5.79
CA SER A 58 24.69 -11.26 6.32
C SER A 58 24.53 -11.75 7.75
N ASP A 59 23.71 -11.07 8.56
CA ASP A 59 23.46 -11.50 9.93
C ASP A 59 22.73 -12.84 9.96
N ILE A 60 21.74 -13.02 9.10
CA ILE A 60 20.98 -14.28 9.00
C ILE A 60 21.91 -15.42 8.58
N ARG A 61 22.78 -15.21 7.58
CA ARG A 61 23.76 -16.25 7.17
C ARG A 61 24.71 -16.63 8.31
N ILE A 62 25.31 -15.64 8.98
CA ILE A 62 26.24 -15.89 10.10
C ILE A 62 25.52 -16.62 11.24
N TRP A 63 24.27 -16.24 11.54
CA TRP A 63 23.45 -16.90 12.55
C TRP A 63 23.17 -18.37 12.20
N CYS A 64 22.74 -18.64 10.96
CA CYS A 64 22.45 -19.98 10.49
C CYS A 64 23.69 -20.87 10.54
N ALA A 65 24.84 -20.36 10.05
CA ALA A 65 26.11 -21.07 10.12
C ALA A 65 26.53 -21.37 11.57
N ALA A 66 26.38 -20.42 12.49
CA ALA A 66 26.70 -20.62 13.90
C ALA A 66 25.82 -21.70 14.57
N CYS A 67 24.59 -21.86 14.07
CA CYS A 67 23.61 -22.86 14.52
C CYS A 67 23.66 -24.18 13.74
N GLY A 68 24.46 -24.30 12.68
CA GLY A 68 24.48 -25.48 11.80
C GLY A 68 23.20 -25.66 10.97
N ALA A 69 22.54 -24.55 10.61
CA ALA A 69 21.29 -24.51 9.84
C ALA A 69 21.45 -23.73 8.53
N ASP A 70 22.61 -23.86 7.87
CA ASP A 70 22.96 -23.16 6.63
C ASP A 70 21.92 -23.34 5.52
N ASP A 71 21.27 -24.51 5.48
CA ASP A 71 20.20 -24.87 4.56
C ASP A 71 18.96 -23.97 4.68
N GLN A 72 18.75 -23.33 5.83
CA GLN A 72 17.62 -22.44 6.08
C GLN A 72 17.93 -20.96 5.85
N ALA A 73 19.19 -20.62 5.57
CA ALA A 73 19.61 -19.22 5.49
C ALA A 73 18.87 -18.46 4.38
N ASP A 74 18.75 -19.06 3.19
CA ASP A 74 18.12 -18.40 2.05
C ASP A 74 16.61 -18.18 2.26
N ASP A 75 15.92 -19.15 2.87
CA ASP A 75 14.49 -19.03 3.21
C ASP A 75 14.23 -17.95 4.28
N LEU A 76 15.11 -17.86 5.28
CA LEU A 76 15.00 -16.82 6.33
C LEU A 76 15.35 -15.43 5.79
N ILE A 77 16.30 -15.33 4.85
CA ILE A 77 16.60 -14.07 4.15
C ILE A 77 15.41 -13.66 3.29
N ALA A 78 14.82 -14.59 2.54
CA ALA A 78 13.60 -14.33 1.78
C ALA A 78 12.46 -13.85 2.70
N THR A 79 12.31 -14.48 3.87
CA THR A 79 11.35 -14.07 4.90
C THR A 79 11.63 -12.66 5.41
N ALA A 80 12.87 -12.36 5.82
CA ALA A 80 13.26 -11.05 6.32
C ALA A 80 13.02 -9.93 5.29
N ARG A 81 13.38 -10.18 4.03
CA ARG A 81 13.11 -9.26 2.92
C ARG A 81 11.62 -9.11 2.65
N ALA A 82 10.83 -10.17 2.80
CA ALA A 82 9.37 -10.11 2.68
C ALA A 82 8.76 -9.25 3.80
N VAL A 83 9.25 -9.37 5.04
CA VAL A 83 8.84 -8.51 6.16
C VAL A 83 9.18 -7.04 5.90
N ASP A 84 10.38 -6.75 5.40
CA ASP A 84 10.74 -5.39 5.00
C ASP A 84 9.88 -4.87 3.84
N SER A 85 9.46 -5.74 2.92
CA SER A 85 8.57 -5.36 1.82
C SER A 85 7.13 -5.03 2.26
N MET A 86 6.75 -5.34 3.51
CA MET A 86 5.47 -4.94 4.10
C MET A 86 5.44 -3.47 4.52
N TYR A 87 6.59 -2.80 4.60
CA TYR A 87 6.70 -1.37 4.93
C TYR A 87 7.71 -0.70 3.99
N LEU A 88 7.21 -0.05 2.94
CA LEU A 88 8.04 0.54 1.90
C LEU A 88 8.01 2.06 2.01
N GLU A 89 9.14 2.64 2.45
CA GLU A 89 9.28 4.10 2.50
C GLU A 89 9.26 4.71 1.09
N TRP A 90 8.42 5.71 0.88
CA TRP A 90 8.25 6.37 -0.41
C TRP A 90 9.56 6.96 -0.93
N ARG A 91 10.37 7.58 -0.06
CA ARG A 91 11.68 8.12 -0.43
C ARG A 91 12.62 7.04 -0.97
N ARG A 92 12.58 5.83 -0.42
CA ARG A 92 13.41 4.71 -0.89
C ARG A 92 12.92 4.21 -2.24
N LEU A 93 11.60 4.12 -2.43
CA LEU A 93 10.97 3.69 -3.68
C LEU A 93 11.18 4.69 -4.82
N HIS A 94 11.02 5.98 -4.56
CA HIS A 94 11.14 7.05 -5.56
C HIS A 94 12.57 7.57 -5.74
N ARG A 95 13.57 6.97 -5.07
CA ARG A 95 14.98 7.39 -5.15
C ARG A 95 15.50 7.46 -6.59
N THR A 96 14.96 6.63 -7.48
CA THR A 96 15.32 6.57 -8.91
C THR A 96 14.19 7.06 -9.82
N GLY A 97 13.24 7.83 -9.29
CA GLY A 97 12.01 8.23 -10.00
C GLY A 97 10.80 7.33 -9.66
N MET A 98 9.62 7.75 -10.11
CA MET A 98 8.32 7.11 -9.82
C MET A 98 7.90 6.06 -10.85
N ARG A 99 8.51 6.03 -12.04
CA ARG A 99 8.12 5.13 -13.13
C ARG A 99 8.08 3.66 -12.69
N LYS A 100 9.13 3.19 -12.02
CA LYS A 100 9.25 1.79 -11.61
C LYS A 100 8.14 1.40 -10.63
N VAL A 101 7.84 2.27 -9.67
CA VAL A 101 6.74 2.07 -8.71
C VAL A 101 5.41 1.95 -9.44
N GLN A 102 5.15 2.82 -10.42
CA GLN A 102 3.91 2.75 -11.20
C GLN A 102 3.80 1.47 -12.04
N GLN A 103 4.91 0.94 -12.55
CA GLN A 103 4.95 -0.36 -13.25
C GLN A 103 4.70 -1.55 -12.29
N ASP A 104 5.23 -1.50 -11.07
CA ASP A 104 5.01 -2.54 -10.08
C ASP A 104 3.53 -2.59 -9.66
N TRP A 105 2.89 -1.41 -9.51
CA TRP A 105 1.44 -1.32 -9.33
C TRP A 105 0.65 -1.92 -10.51
N ASN A 106 1.08 -1.71 -11.75
CA ASN A 106 0.41 -2.32 -12.91
C ASN A 106 0.49 -3.84 -12.87
N THR A 107 1.65 -4.39 -12.50
CA THR A 107 1.85 -5.84 -12.33
C THR A 107 0.93 -6.41 -11.26
N LEU A 108 0.68 -5.67 -10.18
CA LEU A 108 -0.28 -6.07 -9.14
C LEU A 108 -1.71 -6.08 -9.67
N HIS A 109 -2.11 -5.04 -10.40
CA HIS A 109 -3.47 -4.91 -10.95
C HIS A 109 -3.75 -5.98 -12.03
N GLU A 110 -2.77 -6.31 -12.86
CA GLU A 110 -2.87 -7.37 -13.87
C GLU A 110 -3.24 -8.73 -13.26
N ARG A 111 -2.84 -8.98 -12.01
CA ARG A 111 -3.12 -10.23 -11.28
C ARG A 111 -4.32 -10.14 -10.35
N THR A 112 -4.88 -8.95 -10.15
CA THR A 112 -5.98 -8.70 -9.21
C THR A 112 -7.30 -8.88 -9.96
N CYS A 113 -8.14 -9.83 -9.53
CA CYS A 113 -9.46 -10.01 -10.12
C CYS A 113 -10.46 -9.00 -9.55
N VAL A 114 -10.40 -8.75 -8.24
CA VAL A 114 -11.26 -7.77 -7.56
C VAL A 114 -10.41 -6.82 -6.73
N CYS A 115 -10.48 -5.53 -7.07
CA CYS A 115 -9.85 -4.45 -6.33
C CYS A 115 -10.93 -3.66 -5.58
N ARG A 116 -10.95 -3.78 -4.25
CA ARG A 116 -11.79 -2.97 -3.37
C ARG A 116 -10.96 -1.81 -2.84
N VAL A 117 -11.44 -0.59 -3.00
CA VAL A 117 -10.66 0.61 -2.67
C VAL A 117 -11.51 1.57 -1.87
N TYR A 118 -11.01 2.01 -0.72
CA TYR A 118 -11.53 3.16 -0.03
C TYR A 118 -10.51 4.30 -0.12
N VAL A 119 -10.96 5.46 -0.60
CA VAL A 119 -10.12 6.67 -0.71
C VAL A 119 -10.76 7.86 -0.04
N SER A 120 -9.99 8.50 0.82
CA SER A 120 -10.34 9.75 1.51
C SER A 120 -9.47 10.94 1.08
N ASN A 121 -8.49 10.71 0.20
CA ASN A 121 -7.41 11.65 -0.11
C ASN A 121 -7.30 12.04 -1.59
N VAL A 122 -7.42 11.09 -2.53
CA VAL A 122 -7.21 11.33 -3.96
C VAL A 122 -7.95 10.29 -4.80
N PRO A 123 -8.44 10.62 -6.01
CA PRO A 123 -8.99 9.60 -6.91
C PRO A 123 -7.96 8.50 -7.19
N PRO A 124 -8.33 7.21 -7.17
CA PRO A 124 -7.41 6.10 -7.44
C PRO A 124 -6.74 6.23 -8.81
N GLY A 125 -5.48 5.81 -8.91
CA GLY A 125 -4.67 6.00 -10.13
C GLY A 125 -5.28 5.42 -11.41
N PHE A 126 -6.09 4.36 -11.33
CA PHE A 126 -6.80 3.78 -12.48
C PHE A 126 -8.00 4.62 -12.95
N PHE A 127 -8.48 5.57 -12.14
CA PHE A 127 -9.47 6.58 -12.53
C PHE A 127 -8.83 7.90 -12.95
N GLN A 128 -7.52 8.08 -12.86
CA GLN A 128 -6.90 9.38 -13.14
C GLN A 128 -6.78 9.65 -14.64
N THR A 129 -7.02 10.89 -15.02
CA THR A 129 -6.73 11.44 -16.35
C THR A 129 -5.25 11.86 -16.44
N PRO A 130 -4.66 11.94 -17.65
CA PRO A 130 -3.27 12.36 -17.81
C PRO A 130 -2.97 13.72 -17.15
N ALA A 131 -3.83 14.73 -17.36
CA ALA A 131 -3.63 16.06 -16.81
C ALA A 131 -3.63 16.07 -15.26
N PHE A 132 -4.60 15.39 -14.64
CA PHE A 132 -4.65 15.27 -13.18
C PHE A 132 -3.45 14.49 -12.63
N ALA A 133 -3.09 13.38 -13.28
CA ALA A 133 -1.95 12.55 -12.86
C ALA A 133 -0.62 13.33 -12.95
N THR A 134 -0.43 14.15 -13.99
CA THR A 134 0.74 15.04 -14.12
C THR A 134 0.84 16.00 -12.95
N ALA A 135 -0.22 16.77 -12.68
CA ALA A 135 -0.21 17.77 -11.59
C ALA A 135 0.10 17.12 -10.22
N LEU A 136 -0.54 15.98 -9.93
CA LEU A 136 -0.28 15.23 -8.70
C LEU A 136 1.17 14.73 -8.61
N MET A 137 1.73 14.18 -9.68
CA MET A 137 3.09 13.66 -9.70
C MET A 137 4.15 14.76 -9.62
N GLU A 138 3.90 15.92 -10.23
CA GLU A 138 4.76 17.10 -10.08
C GLU A 138 4.82 17.56 -8.62
N GLN A 139 3.67 17.62 -7.94
CA GLN A 139 3.60 17.94 -6.50
C GLN A 139 4.38 16.93 -5.65
N ILE A 140 4.22 15.62 -5.91
CA ILE A 140 4.96 14.57 -5.20
C ILE A 140 6.47 14.73 -5.43
N THR A 141 6.88 14.95 -6.69
CA THR A 141 8.29 15.13 -7.06
C THR A 141 8.90 16.34 -6.36
N ALA A 142 8.19 17.47 -6.37
CA ALA A 142 8.63 18.70 -5.70
C ALA A 142 8.76 18.53 -4.19
N PHE A 143 7.78 17.88 -3.55
CA PHE A 143 7.79 17.64 -2.10
C PHE A 143 8.89 16.67 -1.68
N GLN A 144 9.12 15.61 -2.46
CA GLN A 144 10.08 14.55 -2.11
C GLN A 144 11.51 14.82 -2.60
N GLY A 145 11.69 15.76 -3.53
CA GLY A 145 12.99 16.05 -4.14
C GLY A 145 13.53 14.91 -5.00
N THR A 146 12.65 14.16 -5.66
CA THR A 146 13.00 12.98 -6.47
C THR A 146 13.40 13.36 -7.89
N PRO A 147 14.09 12.47 -8.64
CA PRO A 147 14.34 12.71 -10.06
C PRO A 147 13.05 12.98 -10.83
N ASN A 148 13.09 13.91 -11.79
CA ASN A 148 11.93 14.25 -12.60
C ASN A 148 11.76 13.23 -13.75
N ASP A 149 10.98 12.18 -13.49
CA ASP A 149 10.50 11.20 -14.48
C ASP A 149 8.97 11.23 -14.61
N VAL A 150 8.35 12.40 -14.40
CA VAL A 150 6.90 12.57 -14.34
C VAL A 150 6.22 12.07 -15.61
N ALA A 151 6.74 12.37 -16.80
CA ALA A 151 6.12 11.95 -18.05
C ALA A 151 6.02 10.42 -18.16
N GLU A 152 7.10 9.70 -17.85
CA GLU A 152 7.13 8.25 -17.85
C GLU A 152 6.29 7.64 -16.73
N ALA A 153 6.29 8.26 -15.55
CA ALA A 153 5.49 7.83 -14.42
C ALA A 153 3.98 7.99 -14.71
N VAL A 154 3.58 9.12 -15.32
CA VAL A 154 2.21 9.37 -15.78
C VAL A 154 1.82 8.34 -16.82
N ALA A 155 2.64 8.10 -17.84
CA ALA A 155 2.35 7.09 -18.86
C ALA A 155 2.13 5.70 -18.22
N ALA A 156 2.98 5.31 -17.26
CA ALA A 156 2.81 4.07 -16.51
C ALA A 156 1.53 4.05 -15.65
N ARG A 157 1.16 5.15 -14.99
CA ARG A 157 -0.07 5.23 -14.20
C ARG A 157 -1.32 5.15 -15.07
N ILE A 158 -1.36 5.91 -16.17
CA ILE A 158 -2.50 5.95 -17.09
C ILE A 158 -2.71 4.60 -17.78
N ALA A 159 -1.63 3.86 -18.06
CA ALA A 159 -1.73 2.50 -18.59
C ALA A 159 -2.56 1.55 -17.71
N ARG A 160 -2.72 1.85 -16.41
CA ARG A 160 -3.55 1.06 -15.48
C ARG A 160 -5.04 1.16 -15.77
N SER A 161 -5.50 2.26 -16.36
CA SER A 161 -6.92 2.46 -16.70
C SER A 161 -7.45 1.40 -17.69
N ARG A 162 -6.56 0.74 -18.45
CA ARG A 162 -6.94 -0.34 -19.37
C ARG A 162 -7.69 -1.47 -18.68
N PHE A 163 -7.36 -1.77 -17.42
CA PHE A 163 -7.99 -2.83 -16.66
C PHE A 163 -9.46 -2.55 -16.32
N LEU A 164 -9.92 -1.29 -16.46
CA LEU A 164 -11.35 -0.98 -16.40
C LEU A 164 -12.11 -1.51 -17.62
N TYR A 165 -11.43 -1.75 -18.74
CA TYR A 165 -12.05 -2.17 -20.00
C TYR A 165 -11.72 -3.63 -20.36
N GLU A 166 -10.63 -4.16 -19.80
CA GLU A 166 -10.26 -5.56 -19.94
C GLU A 166 -11.15 -6.45 -19.06
N GLY A 167 -11.64 -7.57 -19.62
CA GLY A 167 -12.45 -8.53 -18.88
C GLY A 167 -11.64 -9.23 -17.77
N GLY A 168 -12.32 -9.67 -16.71
CA GLY A 168 -11.70 -10.38 -15.58
C GLY A 168 -11.29 -9.50 -14.41
N HIS A 169 -11.47 -8.17 -14.52
CA HIS A 169 -11.20 -7.23 -13.43
C HIS A 169 -12.49 -6.54 -12.96
N ARG A 170 -12.60 -6.33 -11.64
CA ARG A 170 -13.66 -5.56 -11.01
C ARG A 170 -13.10 -4.57 -9.99
N TYR A 171 -13.52 -3.32 -10.09
CA TYR A 171 -13.13 -2.21 -9.24
C TYR A 171 -14.33 -1.73 -8.43
N VAL A 172 -14.27 -1.93 -7.13
CA VAL A 172 -15.31 -1.45 -6.19
C VAL A 172 -14.69 -0.35 -5.35
N VAL A 173 -15.06 0.89 -5.64
CA VAL A 173 -14.45 2.09 -5.07
C VAL A 173 -15.45 2.82 -4.21
N LEU A 174 -15.06 3.11 -2.98
CA LEU A 174 -15.74 3.99 -2.05
C LEU A 174 -14.89 5.24 -1.90
N MET A 175 -15.46 6.40 -2.23
CA MET A 175 -14.75 7.66 -2.23
C MET A 175 -15.44 8.66 -1.31
N GLU A 176 -14.69 9.31 -0.43
CA GLU A 176 -15.22 10.42 0.35
C GLU A 176 -15.55 11.60 -0.55
N GLU A 177 -16.69 12.28 -0.32
CA GLU A 177 -17.08 13.47 -1.10
C GLU A 177 -15.98 14.55 -1.09
N SER A 178 -15.20 14.67 -0.01
CA SER A 178 -14.05 15.57 0.09
C SER A 178 -13.05 15.42 -1.05
N VAL A 179 -12.87 14.20 -1.56
CA VAL A 179 -11.94 13.90 -2.66
C VAL A 179 -12.33 14.62 -3.95
N LEU A 180 -13.63 14.86 -4.17
CA LEU A 180 -14.13 15.58 -5.34
C LEU A 180 -13.79 17.08 -5.27
N HIS A 181 -13.57 17.61 -4.07
CA HIS A 181 -13.39 19.02 -3.80
C HIS A 181 -11.93 19.43 -3.55
N TYR A 182 -11.01 18.48 -3.39
CA TYR A 182 -9.58 18.80 -3.27
C TYR A 182 -9.01 19.37 -4.58
N ARG A 183 -8.48 20.59 -4.52
CA ARG A 183 -7.90 21.31 -5.65
C ARG A 183 -6.45 20.88 -5.92
N THR A 184 -6.27 19.62 -6.30
CA THR A 184 -4.96 19.03 -6.56
C THR A 184 -4.35 19.49 -7.88
N ALA A 185 -5.18 19.84 -8.85
CA ALA A 185 -4.78 20.35 -10.17
C ALA A 185 -5.48 21.68 -10.48
N ASP A 186 -5.13 22.29 -11.60
CA ASP A 186 -5.86 23.47 -12.10
C ASP A 186 -7.35 23.12 -12.39
N PRO A 187 -8.24 24.14 -12.47
CA PRO A 187 -9.67 23.91 -12.65
C PRO A 187 -10.04 23.09 -13.90
N ASP A 188 -9.29 23.20 -15.00
CA ASP A 188 -9.59 22.48 -16.24
C ASP A 188 -9.20 21.00 -16.11
N ALA A 189 -8.05 20.70 -15.53
CA ALA A 189 -7.62 19.35 -15.19
C ALA A 189 -8.57 18.68 -14.18
N MET A 190 -9.03 19.43 -13.17
CA MET A 190 -10.03 18.97 -12.21
C MET A 190 -11.36 18.65 -12.89
N ARG A 191 -11.85 19.53 -13.76
CA ARG A 191 -13.10 19.31 -14.51
C ARG A 191 -12.99 18.10 -15.44
N GLY A 192 -11.85 17.94 -16.11
CA GLY A 192 -11.55 16.76 -16.92
C GLY A 192 -11.57 15.47 -16.10
N GLN A 193 -10.97 15.50 -14.90
CA GLN A 193 -10.94 14.37 -13.97
C GLN A 193 -12.35 13.96 -13.51
N LEU A 194 -13.17 14.91 -13.07
CA LEU A 194 -14.53 14.63 -12.59
C LEU A 194 -15.46 14.15 -13.72
N ARG A 195 -15.34 14.72 -14.93
CA ARG A 195 -16.05 14.23 -16.12
C ARG A 195 -15.62 12.81 -16.49
N HIS A 196 -14.35 12.48 -16.32
CA HIS A 196 -13.87 11.12 -16.56
C HIS A 196 -14.47 10.12 -15.57
N LEU A 197 -14.65 10.48 -14.29
CA LEU A 197 -15.37 9.63 -13.33
C LEU A 197 -16.78 9.32 -13.83
N LEU A 198 -17.54 10.34 -14.26
CA LEU A 198 -18.88 10.15 -14.84
C LEU A 198 -18.88 9.22 -16.07
N ALA A 199 -17.81 9.26 -16.87
CA ALA A 199 -17.67 8.43 -18.07
C ALA A 199 -17.35 6.95 -17.76
N VAL A 200 -16.61 6.66 -16.69
CA VAL A 200 -16.23 5.28 -16.32
C VAL A 200 -17.22 4.61 -15.37
N MET A 201 -18.02 5.39 -14.62
CA MET A 201 -19.07 4.87 -13.74
C MET A 201 -20.03 3.85 -14.38
N PRO A 202 -20.42 3.95 -15.67
CA PRO A 202 -21.31 2.98 -16.31
C PRO A 202 -20.63 1.65 -16.70
N LEU A 203 -19.30 1.54 -16.62
CA LEU A 203 -18.59 0.32 -17.00
C LEU A 203 -18.99 -0.83 -16.06
N ALA A 204 -19.24 -2.03 -16.61
CA ALA A 204 -19.63 -3.20 -15.83
C ALA A 204 -18.56 -3.67 -14.82
N SER A 205 -17.30 -3.31 -15.08
CA SER A 205 -16.15 -3.55 -14.21
C SER A 205 -16.08 -2.56 -13.03
N VAL A 206 -16.85 -1.47 -13.03
CA VAL A 206 -16.76 -0.36 -12.08
C VAL A 206 -18.00 -0.30 -11.19
N SER A 207 -17.77 -0.20 -9.89
CA SER A 207 -18.76 0.21 -8.90
C SER A 207 -18.17 1.38 -8.11
N LEU A 208 -18.69 2.58 -8.33
CA LEU A 208 -18.28 3.78 -7.59
C LEU A 208 -19.39 4.21 -6.64
N GLY A 209 -19.10 4.15 -5.34
CA GLY A 209 -19.88 4.75 -4.28
C GLY A 209 -19.20 6.00 -3.75
N ILE A 210 -19.99 7.03 -3.44
CA ILE A 210 -19.50 8.26 -2.78
C ILE A 210 -20.08 8.30 -1.38
N ILE A 211 -19.26 8.55 -0.37
CA ILE A 211 -19.70 8.79 1.01
C ILE A 211 -19.94 10.30 1.16
N PRO A 212 -21.21 10.76 1.27
CA PRO A 212 -21.51 12.18 1.35
C PRO A 212 -21.05 12.79 2.67
N PHE A 213 -20.84 14.11 2.69
CA PHE A 213 -20.56 14.86 3.92
C PHE A 213 -21.64 14.70 4.99
N THR A 214 -22.87 14.44 4.58
CA THR A 214 -24.05 14.27 5.45
C THR A 214 -24.23 12.85 5.97
N ALA A 215 -23.42 11.89 5.55
CA ALA A 215 -23.53 10.50 6.00
C ALA A 215 -23.25 10.38 7.50
N GLN A 216 -24.13 9.68 8.21
CA GLN A 216 -23.88 9.30 9.60
C GLN A 216 -22.76 8.25 9.64
N ARG A 217 -21.73 8.53 10.45
CA ARG A 217 -20.57 7.63 10.57
C ARG A 217 -20.85 6.47 11.52
N THR A 218 -20.73 5.24 11.01
CA THR A 218 -20.68 4.00 11.81
C THR A 218 -19.27 3.39 11.84
N VAL A 219 -18.36 3.93 11.02
CA VAL A 219 -16.94 3.64 10.89
C VAL A 219 -16.24 4.99 10.76
N TRP A 220 -15.12 5.19 11.46
CA TRP A 220 -14.35 6.44 11.38
C TRP A 220 -13.69 6.60 10.00
N PRO A 221 -13.35 7.84 9.58
CA PRO A 221 -12.51 8.04 8.41
C PRO A 221 -11.16 7.34 8.60
N LEU A 222 -10.83 6.43 7.70
CA LEU A 222 -9.53 5.75 7.64
C LEU A 222 -8.58 6.49 6.69
N GLU A 223 -7.29 6.16 6.77
CA GLU A 223 -6.37 6.39 5.66
C GLU A 223 -6.84 5.59 4.44
N ALA A 224 -6.52 6.06 3.24
CA ALA A 224 -6.86 5.36 2.02
C ALA A 224 -6.24 3.95 2.01
N PHE A 225 -7.03 2.96 1.59
CA PHE A 225 -6.57 1.58 1.51
C PHE A 225 -7.13 0.84 0.29
N TYR A 226 -6.35 -0.13 -0.17
CA TYR A 226 -6.64 -0.99 -1.31
C TYR A 226 -6.62 -2.45 -0.84
N LEU A 227 -7.68 -3.20 -1.11
CA LEU A 227 -7.78 -4.62 -0.82
C LEU A 227 -7.79 -5.39 -2.15
N HIS A 228 -6.68 -6.09 -2.41
CA HIS A 228 -6.44 -6.91 -3.59
C HIS A 228 -6.87 -8.35 -3.32
N ASP A 229 -8.01 -8.72 -3.91
CA ASP A 229 -8.71 -9.97 -3.61
C ASP A 229 -8.93 -10.09 -2.08
N ASP A 230 -8.73 -11.27 -1.49
CA ASP A 230 -8.72 -11.50 -0.04
C ASP A 230 -7.30 -11.82 0.49
N SER A 231 -6.27 -11.39 -0.24
CA SER A 231 -4.89 -11.82 -0.01
C SER A 231 -3.95 -10.73 0.48
N THR A 232 -4.22 -9.46 0.15
CA THR A 232 -3.35 -8.33 0.50
C THR A 232 -4.17 -7.05 0.64
N ALA A 233 -4.02 -6.34 1.76
CA ALA A 233 -4.45 -4.96 1.92
C ALA A 233 -3.24 -4.02 1.87
N VAL A 234 -3.39 -2.85 1.27
CA VAL A 234 -2.35 -1.84 1.12
C VAL A 234 -2.86 -0.53 1.71
N VAL A 235 -2.12 0.04 2.65
CA VAL A 235 -2.41 1.37 3.22
C VAL A 235 -1.31 2.33 2.80
N GLU A 236 -1.71 3.47 2.24
CA GLU A 236 -0.77 4.54 1.90
C GLU A 236 -0.73 5.55 3.05
N THR A 237 0.44 5.70 3.67
CA THR A 237 0.71 6.74 4.66
C THR A 237 1.61 7.81 4.06
N LEU A 238 1.77 8.94 4.75
CA LEU A 238 2.61 10.05 4.30
C LEU A 238 4.04 9.63 3.91
N THR A 239 4.65 8.71 4.66
CA THR A 239 6.06 8.34 4.49
C THR A 239 6.28 6.96 3.90
N ALA A 240 5.26 6.09 3.94
CA ALA A 240 5.38 4.71 3.50
C ALA A 240 4.08 4.08 3.00
N GLU A 241 4.22 3.08 2.15
CA GLU A 241 3.19 2.10 1.82
C GLU A 241 3.29 0.90 2.77
N ILE A 242 2.16 0.42 3.27
CA ILE A 242 2.08 -0.74 4.16
C ILE A 242 1.28 -1.86 3.50
N LYS A 243 1.88 -3.04 3.32
CA LYS A 243 1.20 -4.24 2.81
C LYS A 243 0.86 -5.20 3.94
N VAL A 244 -0.43 -5.32 4.24
CA VAL A 244 -1.00 -6.24 5.22
C VAL A 244 -1.40 -7.53 4.51
N LYS A 245 -0.94 -8.68 5.04
CA LYS A 245 -1.26 -10.02 4.49
C LYS A 245 -1.83 -10.98 5.53
N GLN A 246 -1.90 -10.57 6.79
CA GLN A 246 -2.38 -11.45 7.86
C GLN A 246 -3.89 -11.68 7.70
N PRO A 247 -4.38 -12.94 7.62
CA PRO A 247 -5.78 -13.23 7.31
C PRO A 247 -6.78 -12.55 8.25
N ARG A 248 -6.46 -12.47 9.54
CA ARG A 248 -7.30 -11.78 10.54
C ARG A 248 -7.43 -10.28 10.23
N GLU A 249 -6.32 -9.60 9.93
CA GLU A 249 -6.36 -8.18 9.58
C GLU A 249 -7.07 -7.95 8.24
N LEU A 250 -6.88 -8.83 7.25
CA LEU A 250 -7.61 -8.76 5.98
C LEU A 250 -9.13 -8.85 6.18
N ALA A 251 -9.59 -9.73 7.08
CA ALA A 251 -10.99 -9.80 7.46
C ALA A 251 -11.49 -8.51 8.11
N ASP A 252 -10.67 -7.84 8.93
CA ASP A 252 -11.00 -6.55 9.53
C ASP A 252 -11.11 -5.44 8.45
N TYR A 253 -10.20 -5.40 7.46
CA TYR A 253 -10.32 -4.46 6.32
C TYR A 253 -11.56 -4.74 5.47
N ALA A 254 -11.88 -6.01 5.20
CA ALA A 254 -13.09 -6.38 4.47
C ALA A 254 -14.36 -5.96 5.23
N LYS A 255 -14.38 -6.13 6.56
CA LYS A 255 -15.48 -5.68 7.43
C LYS A 255 -15.60 -4.15 7.44
N ALA A 256 -14.49 -3.43 7.55
CA ALA A 256 -14.48 -1.97 7.50
C ALA A 256 -15.01 -1.46 6.14
N PHE A 257 -14.58 -2.08 5.04
CA PHE A 257 -15.07 -1.77 3.70
C PHE A 257 -16.59 -1.97 3.57
N ALA A 258 -17.13 -3.07 4.12
CA ALA A 258 -18.56 -3.31 4.13
C ALA A 258 -19.34 -2.22 4.90
N GLY A 259 -18.86 -1.83 6.08
CA GLY A 259 -19.47 -0.73 6.84
C GLY A 259 -19.40 0.62 6.12
N LEU A 260 -18.28 0.91 5.45
CA LEU A 260 -18.15 2.11 4.59
C LEU A 260 -19.10 2.08 3.39
N ALA A 261 -19.35 0.90 2.81
CA ALA A 261 -20.27 0.74 1.70
C ALA A 261 -21.72 1.07 2.09
N GLU A 262 -22.12 0.77 3.33
CA GLU A 262 -23.45 1.12 3.87
C GLU A 262 -23.66 2.65 3.98
N MET A 263 -22.58 3.43 4.05
CA MET A 263 -22.63 4.90 4.11
C MET A 263 -22.59 5.56 2.73
N ALA A 264 -22.26 4.82 1.68
CA ALA A 264 -22.03 5.36 0.36
C ALA A 264 -23.31 5.39 -0.50
N VAL A 265 -23.53 6.53 -1.17
CA VAL A 265 -24.53 6.65 -2.22
C VAL A 265 -23.95 6.18 -3.56
N HIS A 266 -24.80 5.64 -4.42
CA HIS A 266 -24.42 5.08 -5.72
C HIS A 266 -25.37 5.59 -6.80
N GLY A 267 -25.07 5.32 -8.08
CA GLY A 267 -25.95 5.66 -9.20
C GLY A 267 -26.14 7.17 -9.34
N ASP A 268 -27.38 7.63 -9.52
CA ASP A 268 -27.69 9.04 -9.80
C ASP A 268 -27.29 9.96 -8.64
N ALA A 269 -27.49 9.55 -7.38
CA ALA A 269 -27.07 10.35 -6.23
C ALA A 269 -25.54 10.59 -6.22
N ALA A 270 -24.75 9.60 -6.59
CA ALA A 270 -23.31 9.76 -6.75
C ALA A 270 -22.96 10.69 -7.94
N ARG A 271 -23.68 10.58 -9.06
CA ARG A 271 -23.49 11.47 -10.23
C ARG A 271 -23.79 12.92 -9.88
N ASP A 272 -24.82 13.16 -9.08
CA ASP A 272 -25.22 14.51 -8.69
C ASP A 272 -24.16 15.17 -7.80
N LEU A 273 -23.54 14.43 -6.88
CA LEU A 273 -22.40 14.93 -6.10
C LEU A 273 -21.20 15.29 -7.01
N ILE A 274 -20.89 14.45 -8.01
CA ILE A 274 -19.80 14.74 -8.96
C ILE A 274 -20.13 15.98 -9.81
N ARG A 275 -21.37 16.14 -10.26
CA ARG A 275 -21.81 17.32 -11.01
C ARG A 275 -21.74 18.58 -10.15
N ALA A 276 -22.21 18.53 -8.92
CA ALA A 276 -22.10 19.64 -7.97
C ALA A 276 -20.63 20.04 -7.75
N ALA A 277 -19.71 19.07 -7.65
CA ALA A 277 -18.29 19.35 -7.55
C ALA A 277 -17.70 19.98 -8.83
N ILE A 278 -18.18 19.60 -10.02
CA ILE A 278 -17.82 20.24 -11.29
C ILE A 278 -18.29 21.70 -11.32
N ASP A 279 -19.53 21.95 -10.92
CA ASP A 279 -20.12 23.29 -10.92
C ASP A 279 -19.44 24.21 -9.90
N ALA A 280 -18.91 23.65 -8.80
CA ALA A 280 -18.14 24.40 -7.80
C ALA A 280 -16.71 24.79 -8.23
N LEU A 281 -16.27 24.39 -9.43
CA LEU A 281 -14.98 24.79 -10.02
C LEU A 281 -15.07 26.06 -10.89
N GLU A 282 -16.26 26.68 -10.97
CA GLU A 282 -16.48 28.00 -11.57
C GLU A 282 -15.74 29.14 -10.85
#